data_AF-A0A168F1J0-F1
#
_entry.id   AF-A0A168F1J0-F1
#
_cell.length_a   1.000
_cell.length_b   1.000
_cell.length_c   1.000
_cell.angle_alpha   90.00
_cell.angle_beta   90.00
_cell.angle_gamma   90.00
#
_symmetry.space_group_name_H-M   'P 1'
#
loop_
_entity.id
_entity.type
_entity.pdbx_description
1 polymer ?
#
loop_
_entity_poly.entity_id
_entity_poly.type
_entity_poly.pdbx_seq_one_letter_code
_entity_poly.pdbx_strand_id
1 'polypeptide(L)'
;MVSTRSSSSRAGSAAPETPAPATPSSPPRAASRRRSLSRPAASSSSSSSSLASPGGWSHAPDAPTLFWLGVSLPLVIWDTVYVLGRPHTMEHGWLHWPLWSPYKLYGEVDHVYGWKAFHAKSGFTAAQGALNAVETLMYLAYAWAFFTKAVDGGGGAGGKRAITGRCGAQAVLIGFSAAVMTLSKTILYWLNEYYSGFDNIGHNDLVSLVFLWIIPNGAWLVGSTWMIYSLGSDILRGIETASHVKTE
;
A
#
# COMPACT_ATOMS: atom_id res chain seq x y z
N MET A 1 -76.19 -36.86 4.48
CA MET A 1 -76.73 -36.62 5.84
C MET A 1 -76.93 -35.11 6.03
N VAL A 2 -77.91 -34.73 6.86
CA VAL A 2 -78.02 -33.52 7.70
C VAL A 2 -76.82 -32.54 7.58
N SER A 3 -76.90 -31.31 7.05
CA SER A 3 -77.84 -30.17 7.24
C SER A 3 -77.52 -29.26 8.45
N THR A 4 -77.46 -27.94 8.16
CA THR A 4 -77.61 -26.71 8.99
C THR A 4 -76.32 -25.90 9.25
N ARG A 5 -76.32 -24.56 9.37
CA ARG A 5 -77.23 -23.41 9.03
C ARG A 5 -76.29 -22.16 8.90
N SER A 6 -76.45 -21.12 8.08
CA SER A 6 -77.59 -20.38 7.51
C SER A 6 -78.18 -19.24 8.38
N SER A 7 -77.57 -18.05 8.29
CA SER A 7 -78.14 -16.70 8.54
C SER A 7 -77.12 -15.64 8.04
N SER A 8 -77.38 -14.69 7.12
CA SER A 8 -78.44 -13.68 6.91
C SER A 8 -78.23 -12.36 7.70
N SER A 9 -78.42 -11.14 7.18
CA SER A 9 -78.64 -10.63 5.80
C SER A 9 -78.87 -9.09 5.81
N ARG A 10 -78.70 -8.42 4.64
CA ARG A 10 -79.29 -7.08 4.28
C ARG A 10 -78.81 -5.84 5.08
N ALA A 11 -79.09 -4.59 4.68
CA ALA A 11 -79.19 -3.91 3.36
C ALA A 11 -79.46 -2.39 3.55
N GLY A 12 -79.24 -1.56 2.50
CA GLY A 12 -79.54 -0.11 2.44
C GLY A 12 -78.27 0.76 2.52
N SER A 13 -77.95 1.73 1.65
CA SER A 13 -78.73 2.71 0.83
C SER A 13 -79.27 3.91 1.63
N ALA A 14 -79.08 5.18 1.23
CA ALA A 14 -78.23 5.75 0.16
C ALA A 14 -78.07 7.29 0.26
N ALA A 15 -76.92 7.80 -0.24
CA ALA A 15 -76.75 9.07 -1.00
C ALA A 15 -77.09 10.44 -0.28
N PRO A 16 -76.98 11.63 -0.93
CA PRO A 16 -75.89 12.58 -0.60
C PRO A 16 -76.30 14.08 -0.45
N GLU A 17 -75.29 14.99 -0.51
CA GLU A 17 -75.29 16.44 -0.89
C GLU A 17 -74.90 17.53 0.16
N THR A 18 -73.68 18.08 0.00
CA THR A 18 -73.25 19.49 -0.30
C THR A 18 -73.97 20.78 0.26
N PRO A 19 -73.37 22.01 0.30
CA PRO A 19 -72.50 22.51 1.41
C PRO A 19 -72.70 23.99 1.92
N ALA A 20 -71.92 24.39 2.95
CA ALA A 20 -71.45 25.78 3.28
C ALA A 20 -72.48 26.84 3.81
N PRO A 21 -72.12 28.10 4.21
CA PRO A 21 -70.80 28.74 4.52
C PRO A 21 -70.70 29.62 5.83
N ALA A 22 -69.47 30.08 6.15
CA ALA A 22 -69.04 31.38 6.75
C ALA A 22 -69.21 31.82 8.26
N THR A 23 -68.05 32.26 8.79
CA THR A 23 -67.62 33.24 9.86
C THR A 23 -68.52 34.46 10.22
N PRO A 24 -68.36 35.21 11.38
CA PRO A 24 -67.07 35.86 11.81
C PRO A 24 -66.80 36.32 13.29
N SER A 25 -65.56 36.84 13.49
CA SER A 25 -65.11 37.97 14.38
C SER A 25 -64.75 37.81 15.89
N SER A 26 -63.87 38.70 16.37
CA SER A 26 -63.19 38.79 17.70
C SER A 26 -63.72 40.00 18.53
N PRO A 27 -63.12 40.58 19.63
CA PRO A 27 -61.79 40.47 20.31
C PRO A 27 -61.98 40.24 21.86
N PRO A 28 -61.37 40.92 22.90
CA PRO A 28 -60.11 41.69 23.07
C PRO A 28 -59.25 41.48 24.38
N ARG A 29 -57.94 41.79 24.27
CA ARG A 29 -57.07 42.57 25.21
C ARG A 29 -57.11 42.36 26.76
N ALA A 30 -56.02 41.80 27.33
CA ALA A 30 -55.30 42.31 28.54
C ALA A 30 -53.94 41.59 28.73
N ALA A 31 -53.07 42.08 29.63
CA ALA A 31 -51.70 41.57 29.81
C ALA A 31 -51.43 41.06 31.24
N SER A 32 -50.55 40.05 31.39
CA SER A 32 -49.65 39.98 32.56
C SER A 32 -48.37 39.16 32.33
N ARG A 33 -47.30 39.67 32.92
CA ARG A 33 -45.89 39.26 32.90
C ARG A 33 -45.65 37.99 33.73
N ARG A 34 -45.06 36.93 33.15
CA ARG A 34 -44.39 35.88 33.94
C ARG A 34 -43.07 35.42 33.30
N ARG A 35 -42.12 35.07 34.15
CA ARG A 35 -40.68 34.85 33.86
C ARG A 35 -40.38 33.36 33.96
N SER A 36 -40.14 32.69 32.84
CA SER A 36 -39.69 31.29 32.79
C SER A 36 -38.17 31.20 32.75
N LEU A 37 -37.60 30.18 33.40
CA LEU A 37 -36.16 29.93 33.47
C LEU A 37 -35.68 29.12 32.26
N SER A 38 -34.47 29.43 31.78
CA SER A 38 -33.82 28.69 30.70
C SER A 38 -33.32 27.32 31.20
N ARG A 39 -33.65 26.28 30.43
CA ARG A 39 -33.11 24.92 30.59
C ARG A 39 -31.94 24.76 29.60
N PRO A 40 -30.74 24.34 30.02
CA PRO A 40 -29.60 24.19 29.12
C PRO A 40 -29.82 23.04 28.13
N ALA A 41 -29.15 23.13 26.97
CA ALA A 41 -29.23 22.15 25.89
C ALA A 41 -28.50 20.84 26.24
N ALA A 42 -28.88 19.76 25.57
CA ALA A 42 -28.22 18.46 25.65
C ALA A 42 -27.65 18.05 24.28
N SER A 43 -26.50 17.37 24.31
CA SER A 43 -25.95 16.53 23.22
C SER A 43 -25.92 17.13 21.81
N SER A 44 -24.90 17.94 21.51
CA SER A 44 -24.31 18.00 20.17
C SER A 44 -23.09 17.07 20.10
N SER A 45 -23.32 15.76 20.22
CA SER A 45 -22.26 14.76 20.03
C SER A 45 -21.85 14.75 18.56
N SER A 46 -20.70 15.36 18.24
CA SER A 46 -20.14 15.40 16.89
C SER A 46 -19.57 14.03 16.51
N SER A 47 -20.44 13.08 16.21
CA SER A 47 -20.09 11.82 15.59
C SER A 47 -19.58 12.10 14.18
N SER A 48 -18.25 12.26 14.06
CA SER A 48 -17.53 12.23 12.79
C SER A 48 -17.61 10.83 12.19
N SER A 49 -18.79 10.49 11.69
CA SER A 49 -19.04 9.34 10.85
C SER A 49 -18.27 9.56 9.55
N SER A 50 -17.04 9.06 9.52
CA SER A 50 -16.39 8.73 8.25
C SER A 50 -17.33 7.78 7.53
N LEU A 51 -18.07 8.31 6.54
CA LEU A 51 -18.93 7.54 5.68
C LEU A 51 -18.07 6.47 5.03
N ALA A 52 -18.19 5.24 5.54
CA ALA A 52 -17.59 4.07 4.95
C ALA A 52 -18.29 3.85 3.61
N SER A 53 -17.71 4.41 2.55
CA SER A 53 -18.12 4.12 1.18
C SER A 53 -18.18 2.59 1.03
N PRO A 54 -19.26 2.02 0.47
CA PRO A 54 -19.35 0.58 0.18
C PRO A 54 -18.48 0.22 -1.05
N GLY A 55 -17.29 0.79 -1.14
CA GLY A 55 -16.27 0.45 -2.12
C GLY A 55 -15.47 -0.74 -1.63
N GLY A 56 -15.42 -1.80 -2.44
CA GLY A 56 -14.56 -2.94 -2.18
C GLY A 56 -13.07 -2.54 -2.13
N TRP A 57 -12.27 -3.40 -1.51
CA TRP A 57 -10.84 -3.18 -1.28
C TRP A 57 -10.09 -2.68 -2.53
N SER A 58 -9.22 -1.69 -2.31
CA SER A 58 -8.37 -1.06 -3.32
C SER A 58 -6.97 -0.81 -2.77
N HIS A 59 -5.95 -1.08 -3.57
CA HIS A 59 -4.57 -0.74 -3.27
C HIS A 59 -4.17 0.56 -3.95
N ALA A 60 -3.66 1.52 -3.18
CA ALA A 60 -3.09 2.77 -3.67
C ALA A 60 -1.71 2.99 -3.04
N PRO A 61 -0.60 2.76 -3.78
CA PRO A 61 0.76 2.94 -3.27
C PRO A 61 0.96 4.30 -2.61
N ASP A 62 1.65 4.35 -1.47
CA ASP A 62 2.05 5.61 -0.87
C ASP A 62 3.24 6.25 -1.59
N ALA A 63 3.43 7.56 -1.39
CA ALA A 63 4.50 8.31 -2.05
C ALA A 63 5.91 7.80 -1.69
N PRO A 64 6.22 7.42 -0.43
CA PRO A 64 7.49 6.76 -0.10
C PRO A 64 7.71 5.43 -0.84
N THR A 65 6.67 4.61 -1.01
CA THR A 65 6.75 3.35 -1.76
C THR A 65 7.03 3.60 -3.24
N LEU A 66 6.35 4.55 -3.87
CA LEU A 66 6.60 4.92 -5.27
C LEU A 66 7.98 5.57 -5.47
N PHE A 67 8.42 6.41 -4.53
CA PHE A 67 9.75 7.00 -4.52
C PHE A 67 10.84 5.93 -4.38
N TRP A 68 10.72 5.05 -3.37
CA TRP A 68 11.71 3.99 -3.14
C TRP A 68 11.77 3.03 -4.33
N LEU A 69 10.63 2.60 -4.88
CA LEU A 69 10.58 1.79 -6.10
C LEU A 69 11.25 2.49 -7.30
N GLY A 70 11.03 3.79 -7.47
CA GLY A 70 11.62 4.60 -8.54
C GLY A 70 13.14 4.78 -8.42
N VAL A 71 13.69 4.67 -7.21
CA VAL A 71 15.15 4.73 -6.94
C VAL A 71 15.78 3.33 -6.97
N SER A 72 15.16 2.36 -6.30
CA SER A 72 15.73 1.02 -6.13
C SER A 72 15.71 0.20 -7.42
N LEU A 73 14.62 0.24 -8.21
CA LEU A 73 14.50 -0.60 -9.39
C LEU A 73 15.58 -0.30 -10.46
N PRO A 74 15.89 0.97 -10.82
CA PRO A 74 17.02 1.26 -11.70
C PRO A 74 18.38 0.83 -11.15
N LEU A 75 18.61 0.99 -9.84
CA LEU A 75 19.88 0.61 -9.19
C LEU A 75 20.05 -0.91 -9.15
N VAL A 76 19.00 -1.66 -8.81
CA VAL A 76 19.00 -3.13 -8.78
C VAL A 76 19.13 -3.72 -10.20
N ILE A 77 18.58 -3.07 -11.23
CA ILE A 77 18.83 -3.43 -12.64
C ILE A 77 20.32 -3.23 -12.99
N TRP A 78 20.87 -2.05 -12.69
CA TRP A 78 22.28 -1.71 -12.98
C TRP A 78 23.26 -2.66 -12.28
N ASP A 79 22.96 -3.01 -11.03
CA ASP A 79 23.69 -3.99 -10.23
C ASP A 79 23.56 -5.42 -10.77
N THR A 80 22.35 -5.86 -11.10
CA THR A 80 22.11 -7.19 -11.71
C THR A 80 22.98 -7.37 -12.96
N VAL A 81 23.04 -6.35 -13.83
CA VAL A 81 23.87 -6.40 -15.03
C VAL A 81 25.36 -6.31 -14.69
N TYR A 82 25.78 -5.53 -13.68
CA TYR A 82 27.17 -5.54 -13.20
C TYR A 82 27.60 -6.94 -12.74
N VAL A 83 26.81 -7.55 -11.85
CA VAL A 83 27.13 -8.82 -11.17
C VAL A 83 27.11 -10.00 -12.14
N LEU A 84 26.08 -10.10 -12.99
CA LEU A 84 25.94 -11.21 -13.94
C LEU A 84 26.77 -11.01 -15.21
N GLY A 85 27.21 -9.79 -15.51
CA GLY A 85 28.10 -9.46 -16.64
C GLY A 85 29.60 -9.64 -16.36
N ARG A 86 30.02 -10.06 -15.16
CA ARG A 86 31.43 -10.24 -14.81
C ARG A 86 32.07 -11.37 -15.64
N PRO A 87 33.31 -11.21 -16.15
CA PRO A 87 34.24 -10.11 -15.90
C PRO A 87 34.10 -8.91 -16.85
N HIS A 88 33.23 -8.96 -17.87
CA HIS A 88 33.16 -7.92 -18.91
C HIS A 88 32.76 -6.54 -18.38
N THR A 89 32.03 -6.49 -17.27
CA THR A 89 31.61 -5.28 -16.55
C THR A 89 32.60 -4.79 -15.49
N MET A 90 33.57 -5.63 -15.07
CA MET A 90 34.60 -5.28 -14.08
C MET A 90 35.69 -4.39 -14.68
N GLU A 91 36.57 -3.81 -13.85
CA GLU A 91 37.69 -3.00 -14.37
C GLU A 91 38.50 -3.75 -15.45
N HIS A 92 38.91 -3.03 -16.50
CA HIS A 92 39.53 -3.56 -17.73
C HIS A 92 38.61 -4.43 -18.62
N GLY A 93 37.38 -4.71 -18.19
CA GLY A 93 36.33 -5.34 -19.01
C GLY A 93 35.77 -4.38 -20.07
N TRP A 94 35.39 -4.92 -21.23
CA TRP A 94 35.00 -4.11 -22.39
C TRP A 94 33.64 -3.39 -22.25
N LEU A 95 32.78 -3.81 -21.32
CA LEU A 95 31.53 -3.11 -20.98
C LEU A 95 31.73 -2.03 -19.91
N HIS A 96 32.79 -2.13 -19.09
CA HIS A 96 32.98 -1.36 -17.86
C HIS A 96 32.78 0.15 -18.04
N TRP A 97 33.40 0.71 -19.08
CA TRP A 97 33.23 2.12 -19.44
C TRP A 97 32.05 2.31 -20.42
N PRO A 98 31.14 3.28 -20.20
CA PRO A 98 31.13 4.25 -19.09
C PRO A 98 30.31 3.80 -17.87
N LEU A 99 29.38 2.85 -18.04
CA LEU A 99 28.27 2.65 -17.10
C LEU A 99 28.65 2.01 -15.77
N TRP A 100 29.69 1.18 -15.71
CA TRP A 100 30.10 0.47 -14.49
C TRP A 100 31.42 0.98 -13.91
N SER A 101 31.96 2.08 -14.43
CA SER A 101 33.13 2.78 -13.88
C SER A 101 33.08 3.01 -12.35
N PRO A 102 31.93 3.35 -11.72
CA PRO A 102 31.84 3.48 -10.26
C PRO A 102 32.11 2.17 -9.50
N TYR A 103 31.86 1.01 -10.12
CA TYR A 103 32.13 -0.30 -9.49
C TYR A 103 33.62 -0.62 -9.35
N LYS A 104 34.53 0.16 -9.95
CA LYS A 104 35.95 0.10 -9.57
C LYS A 104 36.10 0.44 -8.08
N LEU A 105 35.76 1.66 -7.70
CA LEU A 105 35.85 2.14 -6.32
C LEU A 105 35.00 1.28 -5.37
N TYR A 106 33.79 0.89 -5.79
CA TYR A 106 32.94 0.04 -4.97
C TYR A 106 33.53 -1.37 -4.78
N GLY A 107 34.26 -1.91 -5.75
CA GLY A 107 34.99 -3.18 -5.62
C GLY A 107 36.31 -3.10 -4.85
N GLU A 108 36.84 -1.89 -4.63
CA GLU A 108 37.97 -1.61 -3.72
C GLU A 108 37.49 -1.42 -2.27
N VAL A 109 36.29 -0.87 -2.07
CA VAL A 109 35.64 -0.74 -0.74
C VAL A 109 35.05 -2.07 -0.29
N ASP A 110 34.29 -2.75 -1.15
CA ASP A 110 33.75 -4.08 -0.87
C ASP A 110 34.27 -5.11 -1.88
N HIS A 111 35.14 -5.96 -1.37
CA HIS A 111 35.75 -7.03 -2.15
C HIS A 111 34.76 -8.09 -2.68
N VAL A 112 33.51 -8.15 -2.18
CA VAL A 112 32.42 -8.95 -2.79
C VAL A 112 32.11 -8.47 -4.22
N TYR A 113 32.33 -7.18 -4.52
CA TYR A 113 32.19 -6.61 -5.87
C TYR A 113 33.48 -6.58 -6.68
N GLY A 114 34.64 -6.65 -6.02
CA GLY A 114 35.97 -6.60 -6.62
C GLY A 114 36.55 -7.93 -7.12
N TRP A 115 37.81 -7.87 -7.55
CA TRP A 115 38.56 -9.01 -8.10
C TRP A 115 38.85 -10.11 -7.09
N LYS A 116 38.93 -9.82 -5.78
CA LYS A 116 39.13 -10.81 -4.71
C LYS A 116 38.05 -11.89 -4.76
N ALA A 117 36.76 -11.52 -4.66
CA ALA A 117 35.65 -12.47 -4.70
C ALA A 117 35.56 -13.22 -6.05
N PHE A 118 35.85 -12.54 -7.16
CA PHE A 118 35.83 -13.15 -8.50
C PHE A 118 36.91 -14.24 -8.66
N HIS A 119 38.17 -13.95 -8.31
CA HIS A 119 39.26 -14.92 -8.38
C HIS A 119 39.12 -16.06 -7.36
N ALA A 120 38.58 -15.77 -6.17
CA ALA A 120 38.21 -16.78 -5.18
C ALA A 120 37.00 -17.65 -5.60
N LYS A 121 36.33 -17.32 -6.73
CA LYS A 121 35.09 -17.97 -7.21
C LYS A 121 33.98 -17.97 -6.15
N SER A 122 33.88 -16.89 -5.36
CA SER A 122 32.83 -16.75 -4.35
C SER A 122 31.45 -16.71 -5.01
N GLY A 123 30.63 -17.73 -4.76
CA GLY A 123 29.27 -17.81 -5.28
C GLY A 123 28.30 -16.77 -4.69
N PHE A 124 28.68 -16.12 -3.58
CA PHE A 124 27.78 -15.22 -2.84
C PHE A 124 27.26 -14.07 -3.69
N THR A 125 28.15 -13.31 -4.35
CA THR A 125 27.73 -12.16 -5.15
C THR A 125 26.86 -12.57 -6.33
N ALA A 126 27.23 -13.66 -7.03
CA ALA A 126 26.45 -14.17 -8.15
C ALA A 126 25.05 -14.63 -7.73
N ALA A 127 24.91 -15.25 -6.55
CA ALA A 127 23.62 -15.62 -5.99
C ALA A 127 22.76 -14.39 -5.62
N GLN A 128 23.36 -13.33 -5.05
CA GLN A 128 22.68 -12.05 -4.81
C GLN A 128 22.21 -11.44 -6.14
N GLY A 129 23.07 -11.37 -7.16
CA GLY A 129 22.73 -10.86 -8.49
C GLY A 129 21.61 -11.66 -9.18
N ALA A 130 21.60 -12.99 -9.04
CA ALA A 130 20.53 -13.83 -9.57
C ALA A 130 19.17 -13.53 -8.89
N LEU A 131 19.16 -13.29 -7.58
CA LEU A 131 17.94 -12.87 -6.86
C LEU A 131 17.61 -11.38 -7.07
N ASN A 132 18.57 -10.53 -7.46
CA ASN A 132 18.32 -9.15 -7.91
C ASN A 132 17.60 -9.15 -9.27
N ALA A 133 17.89 -10.12 -10.15
CA ALA A 133 17.11 -10.34 -11.38
C ALA A 133 15.66 -10.78 -11.09
N VAL A 134 15.44 -11.70 -10.14
CA VAL A 134 14.08 -12.13 -9.75
C VAL A 134 13.29 -10.98 -9.12
N GLU A 135 13.91 -10.25 -8.19
CA GLU A 135 13.33 -9.04 -7.58
C GLU A 135 12.95 -7.99 -8.63
N THR A 136 13.85 -7.72 -9.59
CA THR A 136 13.62 -6.81 -10.73
C THR A 136 12.36 -7.20 -11.51
N LEU A 137 12.19 -8.48 -11.86
CA LEU A 137 11.01 -8.96 -12.58
C LEU A 137 9.72 -8.80 -11.76
N MET A 138 9.78 -9.03 -10.45
CA MET A 138 8.64 -8.84 -9.55
C MET A 138 8.24 -7.36 -9.41
N TYR A 139 9.21 -6.47 -9.21
CA TYR A 139 8.95 -5.03 -9.15
C TYR A 139 8.50 -4.44 -10.48
N LEU A 140 9.01 -4.93 -11.63
CA LEU A 140 8.50 -4.58 -12.95
C LEU A 140 7.04 -5.02 -13.14
N ALA A 141 6.69 -6.24 -12.71
CA ALA A 141 5.31 -6.73 -12.78
C ALA A 141 4.35 -5.91 -11.88
N TYR A 142 4.79 -5.55 -10.67
CA TYR A 142 4.06 -4.64 -9.77
C TYR A 142 3.86 -3.25 -10.37
N ALA A 143 4.93 -2.62 -10.87
CA ALA A 143 4.88 -1.32 -11.52
C ALA A 143 3.99 -1.33 -12.77
N TRP A 144 4.10 -2.36 -13.62
CA TRP A 144 3.25 -2.52 -14.80
C TRP A 144 1.77 -2.66 -14.43
N ALA A 145 1.45 -3.45 -13.41
CA ALA A 145 0.07 -3.59 -12.92
C ALA A 145 -0.46 -2.24 -12.40
N PHE A 146 0.34 -1.50 -11.64
CA PHE A 146 -0.04 -0.16 -11.18
C PHE A 146 -0.26 0.81 -12.34
N PHE A 147 0.74 1.06 -13.18
CA PHE A 147 0.63 2.08 -14.22
C PHE A 147 -0.44 1.76 -15.28
N THR A 148 -0.69 0.48 -15.59
CA THR A 148 -1.68 0.07 -16.61
C THR A 148 -3.08 -0.25 -16.09
N LYS A 149 -3.26 -0.53 -14.79
CA LYS A 149 -4.57 -0.91 -14.20
C LYS A 149 -5.06 -0.03 -13.06
N ALA A 150 -4.23 0.88 -12.52
CA ALA A 150 -4.70 1.82 -11.51
C ALA A 150 -5.60 2.88 -12.14
N VAL A 151 -6.86 2.92 -11.72
CA VAL A 151 -7.84 3.94 -12.12
C VAL A 151 -7.78 5.12 -11.15
N ASP A 152 -8.15 6.31 -11.62
CA ASP A 152 -8.29 7.48 -10.73
C ASP A 152 -9.45 7.25 -9.76
N GLY A 153 -9.21 7.37 -8.45
CA GLY A 153 -10.28 7.40 -7.46
C GLY A 153 -11.21 8.58 -7.74
N GLY A 154 -12.48 8.31 -8.05
CA GLY A 154 -13.42 9.23 -8.70
C GLY A 154 -13.79 10.50 -7.91
N GLY A 155 -12.84 11.44 -7.84
CA GLY A 155 -12.91 12.63 -6.97
C GLY A 155 -12.04 13.79 -7.48
N GLY A 156 -12.05 14.05 -8.78
CA GLY A 156 -11.40 15.22 -9.39
C GLY A 156 -9.87 15.18 -9.40
N ALA A 157 -9.26 16.33 -9.74
CA ALA A 157 -7.81 16.51 -9.84
C ALA A 157 -7.14 16.46 -8.45
N GLY A 158 -6.86 15.25 -7.97
CA GLY A 158 -6.33 14.98 -6.63
C GLY A 158 -6.66 13.58 -6.10
N GLY A 159 -7.57 12.84 -6.75
CA GLY A 159 -7.83 11.44 -6.43
C GLY A 159 -6.57 10.57 -6.58
N LYS A 160 -6.22 9.78 -5.55
CA LYS A 160 -5.14 8.79 -5.67
C LYS A 160 -5.53 7.72 -6.70
N ARG A 161 -4.61 7.37 -7.59
CA ARG A 161 -4.76 6.21 -8.49
C ARG A 161 -4.67 4.92 -7.68
N ALA A 162 -5.62 4.01 -7.90
CA ALA A 162 -5.75 2.76 -7.15
C ALA A 162 -6.06 1.56 -8.06
N ILE A 163 -5.49 0.40 -7.73
CA ILE A 163 -5.82 -0.90 -8.36
C ILE A 163 -6.84 -1.63 -7.48
N THR A 164 -7.89 -2.18 -8.08
CA THR A 164 -8.95 -2.89 -7.36
C THR A 164 -8.98 -4.39 -7.66
N GLY A 165 -9.68 -5.15 -6.82
CA GLY A 165 -9.99 -6.57 -7.05
C GLY A 165 -8.76 -7.46 -7.19
N ARG A 166 -8.91 -8.55 -7.96
CA ARG A 166 -7.87 -9.61 -8.09
C ARG A 166 -6.54 -9.08 -8.63
N CYS A 167 -6.55 -8.12 -9.56
CA CYS A 167 -5.33 -7.53 -10.10
C CYS A 167 -4.58 -6.71 -9.04
N GLY A 168 -5.29 -5.92 -8.24
CA GLY A 168 -4.69 -5.21 -7.10
C GLY A 168 -4.11 -6.18 -6.07
N ALA A 169 -4.85 -7.22 -5.70
CA ALA A 169 -4.40 -8.22 -4.73
C ALA A 169 -3.14 -8.97 -5.22
N GLN A 170 -3.07 -9.33 -6.50
CA GLN A 170 -1.87 -9.93 -7.10
C GLN A 170 -0.70 -8.95 -7.12
N ALA A 171 -0.91 -7.67 -7.45
CA ALA A 171 0.13 -6.65 -7.46
C ALA A 171 0.72 -6.46 -6.05
N VAL A 172 -0.11 -6.25 -5.02
CA VAL A 172 0.33 -6.09 -3.62
C VAL A 172 1.12 -7.30 -3.15
N LEU A 173 0.63 -8.53 -3.42
CA LEU A 173 1.33 -9.75 -3.04
C LEU A 173 2.72 -9.87 -3.69
N ILE A 174 2.83 -9.55 -4.99
CA ILE A 174 4.10 -9.56 -5.72
C ILE A 174 5.07 -8.51 -5.13
N GLY A 175 4.61 -7.27 -4.93
CA GLY A 175 5.44 -6.19 -4.35
C GLY A 175 5.88 -6.49 -2.91
N PHE A 176 5.00 -7.08 -2.10
CA PHE A 176 5.30 -7.50 -0.73
C PHE A 176 6.35 -8.62 -0.72
N SER A 177 6.17 -9.67 -1.52
CA SER A 177 7.14 -10.77 -1.62
C SER A 177 8.50 -10.32 -2.17
N ALA A 178 8.53 -9.33 -3.07
CA ALA A 178 9.77 -8.72 -3.54
C ALA A 178 10.47 -7.96 -2.39
N ALA A 179 9.76 -7.12 -1.64
CA ALA A 179 10.33 -6.38 -0.52
C ALA A 179 10.84 -7.27 0.62
N VAL A 180 10.14 -8.38 0.92
CA VAL A 180 10.65 -9.42 1.83
C VAL A 180 11.94 -10.02 1.31
N MET A 181 12.02 -10.35 0.01
CA MET A 181 13.25 -10.86 -0.61
C MET A 181 14.41 -9.85 -0.52
N THR A 182 14.17 -8.56 -0.80
CA THR A 182 15.17 -7.49 -0.68
C THR A 182 15.71 -7.41 0.74
N LEU A 183 14.82 -7.38 1.74
CA LEU A 183 15.20 -7.29 3.16
C LEU A 183 15.99 -8.53 3.61
N SER A 184 15.52 -9.74 3.29
CA SER A 184 16.20 -10.99 3.67
C SER A 184 17.59 -11.10 3.02
N LYS A 185 17.75 -10.69 1.76
CA LYS A 185 19.07 -10.63 1.08
C LYS A 185 20.03 -9.66 1.75
N THR A 186 19.55 -8.46 2.06
CA THR A 186 20.37 -7.41 2.70
C THR A 186 20.81 -7.85 4.10
N ILE A 187 19.90 -8.43 4.90
CA ILE A 187 20.24 -8.99 6.21
C ILE A 187 21.26 -10.14 6.07
N LEU A 188 21.06 -11.07 5.13
CA LEU A 188 21.99 -12.18 4.89
C LEU A 188 23.40 -11.69 4.51
N TYR A 189 23.50 -10.59 3.78
CA TYR A 189 24.77 -9.97 3.38
C TYR A 189 25.50 -9.29 4.55
N TRP A 190 24.77 -8.56 5.41
CA TRP A 190 25.35 -8.06 6.66
C TRP A 190 25.80 -9.18 7.60
N LEU A 191 25.03 -10.27 7.68
CA LEU A 191 25.41 -11.46 8.45
C LEU A 191 26.59 -12.22 7.82
N ASN A 192 26.70 -12.27 6.49
CA ASN A 192 27.84 -12.86 5.79
C ASN A 192 29.15 -12.18 6.20
N GLU A 193 29.17 -10.84 6.19
CA GLU A 193 30.36 -10.09 6.64
C GLU A 193 30.61 -10.23 8.14
N TYR A 194 29.58 -10.25 8.99
CA TYR A 194 29.77 -10.51 10.42
C TYR A 194 30.39 -11.89 10.69
N TYR A 195 29.89 -12.94 10.04
CA TYR A 195 30.38 -14.31 10.23
C TYR A 195 31.67 -14.64 9.46
N SER A 196 32.05 -13.86 8.45
CA SER A 196 33.37 -13.96 7.78
C SER A 196 34.49 -13.25 8.53
N GLY A 197 34.18 -12.50 9.60
CA GLY A 197 35.14 -11.63 10.29
C GLY A 197 35.42 -10.33 9.54
N PHE A 198 34.44 -9.85 8.75
CA PHE A 198 34.50 -8.71 7.86
C PHE A 198 35.54 -8.85 6.73
N ASP A 199 35.71 -10.06 6.20
CA ASP A 199 36.74 -10.38 5.21
C ASP A 199 36.72 -9.50 3.96
N ASN A 200 35.56 -8.95 3.56
CA ASN A 200 35.46 -8.13 2.35
C ASN A 200 35.46 -6.62 2.59
N ILE A 201 35.22 -6.17 3.83
CA ILE A 201 35.06 -4.73 4.18
C ILE A 201 35.93 -4.24 5.34
N GLY A 202 36.55 -5.13 6.11
CA GLY A 202 37.30 -4.82 7.34
C GLY A 202 38.64 -4.11 7.13
N HIS A 203 39.07 -3.94 5.88
CA HIS A 203 40.26 -3.17 5.50
C HIS A 203 40.01 -1.66 5.33
N ASN A 204 38.75 -1.23 5.29
CA ASN A 204 38.38 0.18 5.10
C ASN A 204 38.65 1.02 6.35
N ASP A 205 38.92 2.31 6.15
CA ASP A 205 38.78 3.30 7.21
C ASP A 205 37.30 3.53 7.56
N LEU A 206 37.05 4.10 8.75
CA LEU A 206 35.68 4.31 9.25
C LEU A 206 34.83 5.25 8.39
N VAL A 207 35.42 6.22 7.69
CA VAL A 207 34.68 7.16 6.83
C VAL A 207 34.23 6.45 5.55
N SER A 208 35.16 5.74 4.88
CA SER A 208 34.82 4.93 3.70
C SER A 208 33.80 3.85 4.04
N LEU A 209 33.98 3.12 5.14
CA LEU A 209 33.03 2.11 5.61
C LEU A 209 31.64 2.70 5.89
N VAL A 210 31.55 3.86 6.56
CA VAL A 210 30.27 4.50 6.88
C VAL A 210 29.55 4.99 5.61
N PHE A 211 30.23 5.75 4.75
CA PHE A 211 29.57 6.43 3.63
C PHE A 211 29.43 5.57 2.37
N LEU A 212 30.31 4.60 2.14
CA LEU A 212 30.32 3.78 0.93
C LEU A 212 29.79 2.36 1.17
N TRP A 213 29.64 1.89 2.42
CA TRP A 213 29.06 0.57 2.72
C TRP A 213 27.84 0.62 3.66
N ILE A 214 27.97 1.21 4.86
CA ILE A 214 26.90 1.21 5.88
C ILE A 214 25.67 2.00 5.42
N ILE A 215 25.85 3.27 5.02
CA ILE A 215 24.73 4.14 4.63
C ILE A 215 24.01 3.61 3.36
N PRO A 216 24.71 3.21 2.28
CA PRO A 216 24.07 2.58 1.13
C PRO A 216 23.27 1.34 1.52
N ASN A 217 23.88 0.31 2.12
CA ASN A 217 23.17 -0.94 2.42
C ASN A 217 22.09 -0.76 3.51
N GLY A 218 22.25 0.19 4.42
CA GLY A 218 21.24 0.58 5.39
C GLY A 218 19.97 1.17 4.75
N ALA A 219 20.08 1.88 3.62
CA ALA A 219 18.92 2.38 2.88
C ALA A 219 18.04 1.23 2.34
N TRP A 220 18.64 0.12 1.90
CA TRP A 220 17.89 -1.07 1.47
C TRP A 220 17.16 -1.75 2.63
N LEU A 221 17.74 -1.78 3.84
CA LEU A 221 17.04 -2.25 5.04
C LEU A 221 15.80 -1.39 5.33
N VAL A 222 15.94 -0.06 5.35
CA VAL A 222 14.86 0.88 5.67
C VAL A 222 13.76 0.86 4.59
N GLY A 223 14.11 1.02 3.32
CA GLY A 223 13.15 1.09 2.22
C GLY A 223 12.36 -0.20 2.03
N SER A 224 13.02 -1.36 2.15
CA SER A 224 12.34 -2.66 2.09
C SER A 224 11.41 -2.87 3.27
N THR A 225 11.83 -2.49 4.50
CA THR A 225 10.98 -2.55 5.70
C THR A 225 9.74 -1.66 5.55
N TRP A 226 9.87 -0.46 4.98
CA TRP A 226 8.71 0.38 4.67
C TRP A 226 7.75 -0.27 3.67
N MET A 227 8.27 -0.85 2.57
CA MET A 227 7.42 -1.53 1.59
C MET A 227 6.70 -2.74 2.19
N ILE A 228 7.37 -3.54 3.03
CA ILE A 228 6.74 -4.66 3.76
C ILE A 228 5.60 -4.14 4.66
N TYR A 229 5.84 -3.05 5.41
CA TYR A 229 4.82 -2.45 6.28
C TYR A 229 3.63 -1.89 5.48
N SER A 230 3.88 -1.11 4.44
CA SER A 230 2.83 -0.44 3.65
C SER A 230 1.99 -1.44 2.85
N LEU A 231 2.64 -2.33 2.10
CA LEU A 231 1.95 -3.37 1.31
C LEU A 231 1.30 -4.43 2.21
N GLY A 232 1.95 -4.81 3.31
CA GLY A 232 1.38 -5.73 4.31
C GLY A 232 0.13 -5.16 4.99
N SER A 233 0.11 -3.85 5.27
CA SER A 233 -1.08 -3.17 5.80
C SER A 233 -2.26 -3.23 4.83
N ASP A 234 -2.02 -3.11 3.52
CA ASP A 234 -3.08 -3.27 2.52
C ASP A 234 -3.57 -4.72 2.39
N ILE A 235 -2.70 -5.73 2.54
CA ILE A 235 -3.12 -7.14 2.63
C ILE A 235 -4.05 -7.35 3.84
N LEU A 236 -3.68 -6.86 5.01
CA LEU A 236 -4.47 -6.98 6.25
C LEU A 236 -5.86 -6.33 6.09
N ARG A 237 -5.92 -5.09 5.60
CA ARG A 237 -7.18 -4.39 5.29
C ARG A 237 -8.09 -5.19 4.35
N GLY A 238 -7.52 -5.90 3.39
CA GLY A 238 -8.28 -6.78 2.47
C GLY A 238 -8.89 -7.98 3.18
N ILE A 239 -8.14 -8.62 4.08
CA ILE A 239 -8.60 -9.75 4.89
C ILE A 239 -9.66 -9.30 5.91
N GLU A 240 -9.46 -8.16 6.57
CA GLU A 240 -10.42 -7.54 7.49
C GLU A 240 -11.75 -7.23 6.76
N THR A 241 -11.69 -6.53 5.62
CA THR A 241 -12.86 -6.21 4.80
C THR A 241 -13.63 -7.48 4.39
N ALA A 242 -12.92 -8.51 3.92
CA ALA A 242 -13.54 -9.78 3.54
C ALA A 242 -14.14 -10.55 4.73
N SER A 243 -13.58 -10.38 5.93
CA SER A 243 -14.07 -11.03 7.15
C SER A 243 -15.38 -10.40 7.66
N HIS A 244 -15.51 -9.08 7.59
CA HIS A 244 -16.72 -8.37 8.02
C HIS A 244 -17.93 -8.54 7.08
N VAL A 245 -17.70 -8.96 5.83
CA VAL A 245 -18.78 -9.19 4.83
C VAL A 245 -19.60 -10.47 5.13
N LYS A 246 -19.16 -11.37 6.01
CA LYS A 246 -19.94 -12.55 6.43
C LYS A 246 -20.95 -12.24 7.53
N THR A 247 -22.07 -11.59 7.16
CA THR A 247 -23.25 -11.44 8.04
C THR A 247 -24.58 -11.56 7.28
N GLU A 248 -24.75 -12.63 6.51
CA GLU A 248 -26.04 -13.12 5.96
C GLU A 248 -26.09 -14.66 6.09
#